data_AF-X1KV30-F1
#
_entry.id   AF-X1KV30-F1
#
_cell.length_a   1.000
_cell.length_b   1.000
_cell.length_c   1.000
_cell.angle_alpha   90.00
_cell.angle_beta   90.00
_cell.angle_gamma   90.00
#
_symmetry.space_group_name_H-M   'P 1'
#
loop_
_entity.id
_entity.type
_entity.pdbx_description
1 polymer ?
#
loop_
_entity_poly.entity_id
_entity_poly.type
_entity_poly.pdbx_seq_one_letter_code
_entity_poly.pdbx_strand_id
1 'polypeptide(L)'
;MGYWVITIPRELTPLLRTNKSRGNFARRVRRVFKKLGYQRGLTRWHYFGDKNHDYFPHLNVLVDGQWLESEELERQKDDLRRMLFSKHMRERYNNNLVVHYEYRDTPAKIMHTLKYVCRATFLDKSWDGTLARNMYNFQNCGWWGKWDQAPKWDPPDSDKHIAALATLAKGICSICSTKLTWSRRPTTTPHMLTQGAVEIASGYYRLPNIRPPPKI
;
A
#
# COMPACT_ATOMS: atom_id res chain seq x y z
N MET A 1 -10.16 -10.13 -5.19
CA MET A 1 -9.32 -8.91 -5.30
C MET A 1 -8.40 -9.07 -6.49
N GLY A 2 -8.31 -8.05 -7.35
CA GLY A 2 -7.34 -8.03 -8.45
C GLY A 2 -6.00 -7.49 -7.97
N TYR A 3 -4.91 -8.22 -8.21
CA TYR A 3 -3.56 -7.83 -7.86
C TYR A 3 -2.72 -7.62 -9.11
N TRP A 4 -2.32 -6.37 -9.36
CA TRP A 4 -1.46 -6.00 -10.47
C TRP A 4 -0.08 -5.61 -9.97
N VAL A 5 0.95 -5.99 -10.72
CA VAL A 5 2.33 -5.54 -10.51
C VAL A 5 2.82 -4.89 -11.79
N ILE A 6 3.16 -3.61 -11.70
CA ILE A 6 3.71 -2.84 -12.81
C ILE A 6 5.20 -2.66 -12.56
N THR A 7 5.99 -3.45 -13.27
CA THR A 7 7.45 -3.43 -13.18
C THR A 7 8.00 -2.66 -14.37
N ILE A 8 8.78 -1.63 -14.05
CA ILE A 8 9.32 -0.72 -15.05
C ILE A 8 10.58 -1.31 -15.65
N PRO A 9 10.82 -1.17 -16.97
CA PRO A 9 12.05 -1.61 -17.60
C PRO A 9 13.29 -1.12 -16.85
N ARG A 10 14.32 -1.96 -16.74
CA ARG A 10 15.51 -1.70 -15.91
C ARG A 10 16.21 -0.40 -16.34
N GLU A 11 16.18 -0.11 -17.63
CA GLU A 11 16.73 1.09 -18.25
C GLU A 11 16.00 2.38 -17.85
N LEU A 12 14.75 2.26 -17.39
CA LEU A 12 13.89 3.38 -17.00
C LEU A 12 13.83 3.60 -15.49
N THR A 13 14.35 2.68 -14.68
CA THR A 13 14.38 2.83 -13.22
C THR A 13 15.10 4.10 -12.75
N PRO A 14 16.18 4.60 -13.42
CA PRO A 14 16.82 5.85 -13.01
C PRO A 14 15.86 7.06 -13.04
N LEU A 15 14.87 7.06 -13.94
CA LEU A 15 13.87 8.12 -14.04
C LEU A 15 12.95 8.18 -12.82
N LEU A 16 12.89 7.11 -12.01
CA LEU A 16 12.07 7.01 -10.81
C LEU A 16 12.81 7.26 -9.50
N ARG A 17 13.99 7.88 -9.52
CA ARG A 17 14.77 8.10 -8.28
C ARG A 17 14.28 9.28 -7.43
N THR A 18 13.41 10.15 -7.98
CA THR A 18 12.85 11.30 -7.24
C THR A 18 11.43 11.05 -6.74
N ASN A 19 11.03 11.73 -5.66
CA ASN A 19 9.64 11.72 -5.18
C ASN A 19 8.66 12.22 -6.23
N LYS A 20 9.03 13.28 -6.96
CA LYS A 20 8.19 13.86 -8.02
C LYS A 20 7.91 12.85 -9.13
N SER A 21 8.94 12.16 -9.62
CA SER A 21 8.77 11.20 -10.71
C SER A 21 7.97 9.97 -10.29
N ARG A 22 8.24 9.38 -9.11
CA ARG A 22 7.42 8.29 -8.55
C ARG A 22 5.97 8.69 -8.32
N GLY A 23 5.75 9.87 -7.72
CA GLY A 23 4.41 10.39 -7.47
C GLY A 23 3.63 10.63 -8.75
N ASN A 24 4.27 11.19 -9.78
CA ASN A 24 3.69 11.41 -11.10
C ASN A 24 3.35 10.09 -11.82
N PHE A 25 4.25 9.10 -11.74
CA PHE A 25 3.99 7.78 -12.31
C PHE A 25 2.81 7.09 -11.63
N ALA A 26 2.79 7.03 -10.30
CA ALA A 26 1.69 6.43 -9.55
C ALA A 26 0.35 7.15 -9.82
N ARG A 27 0.37 8.48 -9.96
CA ARG A 27 -0.82 9.25 -10.36
C ARG A 27 -1.30 8.89 -11.77
N ARG A 28 -0.37 8.70 -12.72
CA ARG A 28 -0.71 8.25 -14.08
C ARG A 28 -1.33 6.86 -14.04
N VAL A 29 -0.72 5.91 -13.35
CA VAL A 29 -1.27 4.56 -13.14
C VAL A 29 -2.70 4.61 -12.60
N ARG A 30 -2.96 5.34 -11.51
CA ARG A 30 -4.32 5.48 -10.97
C ARG A 30 -5.31 6.04 -11.99
N ARG A 31 -4.91 6.99 -12.85
CA ARG A 31 -5.77 7.49 -13.94
C ARG A 31 -6.07 6.43 -14.99
N VAL A 32 -5.09 5.58 -15.33
CA VAL A 32 -5.30 4.48 -16.27
C VAL A 32 -6.28 3.45 -15.70
N PHE A 33 -6.09 3.03 -14.45
CA PHE A 33 -7.00 2.08 -13.80
C PHE A 33 -8.44 2.62 -13.69
N LYS A 34 -8.62 3.91 -13.43
CA LYS A 34 -9.96 4.53 -13.49
C LYS A 34 -10.58 4.43 -14.89
N LYS A 35 -9.80 4.63 -15.95
CA LYS A 35 -10.26 4.52 -17.34
C LYS A 35 -10.58 3.09 -17.75
N LEU A 36 -9.88 2.10 -17.19
CA LEU A 36 -10.20 0.68 -17.32
C LEU A 36 -11.46 0.25 -16.55
N GLY A 37 -12.12 1.17 -15.83
CA GLY A 37 -13.37 0.92 -15.12
C GLY A 37 -13.21 0.56 -13.63
N TYR A 38 -11.98 0.52 -13.10
CA TYR A 38 -11.76 0.24 -11.67
C TYR A 38 -12.14 1.45 -10.82
N GLN A 39 -13.28 1.34 -10.13
CA GLN A 39 -13.87 2.42 -9.33
C GLN A 39 -12.99 2.87 -8.15
N ARG A 40 -12.31 1.92 -7.51
CA ARG A 40 -11.41 2.16 -6.38
C ARG A 40 -10.21 1.23 -6.42
N GLY A 41 -9.18 1.62 -5.68
CA GLY A 41 -8.00 0.78 -5.50
C GLY A 41 -6.89 1.46 -4.72
N LEU A 42 -5.86 0.68 -4.44
CA LEU A 42 -4.68 1.05 -3.65
C LEU A 42 -3.43 0.84 -4.51
N THR A 43 -2.47 1.76 -4.42
CA THR A 43 -1.16 1.67 -5.06
C THR A 43 -0.07 1.74 -4.00
N ARG A 44 0.95 0.87 -4.08
CA ARG A 44 2.10 0.91 -3.17
C ARG A 44 3.39 0.54 -3.87
N TRP A 45 4.43 1.35 -3.72
CA TRP A 45 5.74 1.00 -4.28
C TRP A 45 6.44 -0.05 -3.42
N HIS A 46 7.07 -0.98 -4.12
CA HIS A 46 8.18 -1.79 -3.65
C HIS A 46 9.43 -1.37 -4.41
N TYR A 47 10.60 -1.51 -3.78
CA TYR A 47 11.85 -0.88 -4.23
C TYR A 47 13.00 -1.86 -4.45
N PHE A 48 13.17 -2.80 -3.52
CA PHE A 48 14.25 -3.78 -3.52
C PHE A 48 13.66 -5.17 -3.28
N GLY A 49 14.35 -6.19 -3.80
CA GLY A 49 14.02 -7.58 -3.58
C GLY A 49 14.58 -8.09 -2.25
N ASP A 50 14.08 -9.24 -1.79
CA ASP A 50 14.61 -9.87 -0.56
C ASP A 50 16.00 -10.49 -0.76
N LYS A 51 16.36 -10.81 -2.01
CA LYS A 51 17.58 -11.53 -2.36
C LYS A 51 18.66 -10.64 -2.97
N ASN A 52 18.32 -9.43 -3.42
CA ASN A 52 19.27 -8.48 -3.98
C ASN A 52 18.87 -7.03 -3.66
N HIS A 53 19.87 -6.18 -3.45
CA HIS A 53 19.67 -4.75 -3.18
C HIS A 53 19.70 -3.92 -4.47
N ASP A 54 19.36 -4.55 -5.59
CA ASP A 54 19.20 -3.87 -6.87
C ASP A 54 17.96 -2.98 -6.83
N TYR A 55 18.14 -1.70 -7.15
CA TYR A 55 17.01 -0.79 -7.29
C TYR A 55 16.18 -1.13 -8.53
N PHE A 56 15.10 -1.88 -8.33
CA PHE A 56 14.19 -2.31 -9.39
C PHE A 56 12.74 -2.13 -8.93
N PRO A 57 12.27 -0.87 -8.88
CA PRO A 57 10.99 -0.56 -8.26
C PRO A 57 9.82 -1.06 -9.12
N HIS A 58 8.83 -1.63 -8.45
CA HIS A 58 7.53 -1.95 -9.03
C HIS A 58 6.40 -1.31 -8.24
N LEU A 59 5.34 -0.95 -8.95
CA LEU A 59 4.13 -0.43 -8.35
C LEU A 59 3.10 -1.54 -8.26
N ASN A 60 2.81 -1.96 -7.03
CA ASN A 60 1.68 -2.85 -6.77
C ASN A 60 0.38 -2.05 -6.84
N VAL A 61 -0.63 -2.61 -7.49
CA VAL A 61 -1.98 -2.04 -7.57
C VAL A 61 -3.00 -3.10 -7.14
N LEU A 62 -3.79 -2.77 -6.13
CA LEU A 62 -4.88 -3.60 -5.63
C LEU A 62 -6.20 -2.96 -6.01
N VAL A 63 -7.08 -3.75 -6.62
CA VAL A 63 -8.40 -3.29 -7.08
C VAL A 63 -9.48 -4.30 -6.74
N ASP A 64 -10.71 -3.82 -6.80
CA ASP A 64 -11.90 -4.65 -6.88
C ASP A 64 -11.96 -5.35 -8.24
N GLY A 65 -11.07 -6.32 -8.45
CA GLY A 65 -10.97 -7.12 -9.68
C GLY A 65 -11.69 -8.46 -9.59
N GLN A 66 -11.63 -9.19 -10.71
CA GLN A 66 -12.26 -10.50 -10.95
C GLN A 66 -11.32 -11.40 -11.75
N TRP A 67 -11.68 -12.67 -11.95
CA TRP A 67 -10.98 -13.47 -12.94
C TRP A 67 -11.07 -12.81 -14.32
N LEU A 68 -9.96 -12.72 -15.04
CA LEU A 68 -9.91 -12.15 -16.38
C LEU A 68 -9.48 -13.25 -17.35
N GLU A 69 -10.26 -13.44 -18.40
CA GLU A 69 -9.89 -14.31 -19.51
C GLU A 69 -8.63 -13.78 -20.21
N SER A 70 -7.85 -14.67 -20.83
CA SER A 70 -6.54 -14.34 -21.40
C SER A 70 -6.60 -13.16 -22.39
N GLU A 71 -7.63 -13.09 -23.24
CA GLU A 71 -7.82 -12.00 -24.20
C GLU A 71 -8.10 -10.66 -23.50
N GLU A 72 -9.01 -10.66 -22.52
CA GLU A 72 -9.32 -9.49 -21.70
C GLU A 72 -8.09 -8.99 -20.95
N LEU A 73 -7.34 -9.92 -20.35
CA LEU A 73 -6.14 -9.62 -19.60
C LEU A 73 -5.08 -8.99 -20.50
N GLU A 74 -4.78 -9.58 -21.66
CA GLU A 74 -3.80 -9.00 -22.58
C GLU A 74 -4.24 -7.65 -23.13
N ARG A 75 -5.55 -7.47 -23.42
CA ARG A 75 -6.08 -6.16 -23.81
C ARG A 75 -5.81 -5.10 -22.74
N GLN A 76 -6.12 -5.39 -21.46
CA GLN A 76 -5.86 -4.45 -20.37
C GLN A 76 -4.36 -4.18 -20.16
N LYS A 77 -3.50 -5.20 -20.30
CA LYS A 77 -2.04 -5.01 -20.24
C LYS A 77 -1.55 -4.10 -21.37
N ASP A 78 -2.07 -4.26 -22.57
CA ASP A 78 -1.73 -3.41 -23.71
C ASP A 78 -2.20 -1.97 -23.55
N ASP A 79 -3.42 -1.77 -23.04
CA ASP A 79 -3.91 -0.43 -22.71
C ASP A 79 -3.03 0.23 -21.64
N LEU A 80 -2.63 -0.52 -20.59
CA LEU A 80 -1.67 -0.04 -19.60
C LEU A 80 -0.36 0.39 -20.25
N ARG A 81 0.23 -0.42 -21.12
CA ARG A 81 1.47 -0.10 -21.82
C ARG A 81 1.32 1.17 -22.65
N ARG A 82 0.25 1.27 -23.46
CA ARG A 82 -0.05 2.42 -24.34
C ARG A 82 -0.30 3.71 -23.57
N MET A 83 -0.96 3.63 -22.42
CA MET A 83 -1.35 4.81 -21.65
C MET A 83 -0.28 5.27 -20.65
N LEU A 84 0.64 4.38 -20.26
CA LEU A 84 1.74 4.72 -19.35
C LEU A 84 2.97 5.27 -20.09
N PHE A 85 3.25 4.77 -21.30
CA PHE A 85 4.42 5.13 -22.09
C PHE A 85 4.04 5.71 -23.45
N SER A 86 4.79 6.73 -23.89
CA SER A 86 4.66 7.26 -25.25
C SER A 86 5.05 6.20 -26.29
N LYS A 87 4.59 6.37 -27.53
CA LYS A 87 4.94 5.48 -28.66
C LYS A 87 6.45 5.29 -28.78
N HIS A 88 7.22 6.39 -28.76
CA HIS A 88 8.69 6.36 -28.80
C HIS A 88 9.31 5.52 -27.67
N MET A 89 8.82 5.65 -26.44
CA MET A 89 9.33 4.86 -25.31
C MET A 89 9.00 3.37 -25.49
N ARG A 90 7.81 3.03 -25.99
CA ARG A 90 7.45 1.63 -26.25
C ARG A 90 8.32 1.01 -27.33
N GLU A 91 8.62 1.74 -28.39
CA GLU A 91 9.50 1.28 -29.48
C GLU A 91 10.95 1.14 -29.00
N ARG A 92 11.48 2.16 -28.31
CA ARG A 92 12.87 2.17 -27.82
C ARG A 92 13.18 1.06 -26.81
N TYR A 93 12.22 0.73 -25.95
CA TYR A 93 12.40 -0.25 -24.88
C TYR A 93 11.60 -1.54 -25.14
N ASN A 94 11.31 -1.85 -26.41
CA ASN A 94 10.66 -3.07 -26.89
C ASN A 94 9.41 -3.50 -26.10
N ASN A 95 8.61 -2.54 -25.64
CA ASN A 95 7.42 -2.81 -24.83
C ASN A 95 7.69 -3.63 -23.55
N ASN A 96 8.92 -3.59 -23.02
CA ASN A 96 9.40 -4.37 -21.86
C ASN A 96 8.72 -4.00 -20.52
N LEU A 97 7.63 -3.23 -20.52
CA LEU A 97 6.82 -3.04 -19.32
C LEU A 97 6.19 -4.39 -18.96
N VAL A 98 6.71 -4.97 -17.88
CA VAL A 98 6.18 -6.20 -17.32
C VAL A 98 4.97 -5.84 -16.47
N VAL A 99 3.80 -6.27 -16.91
CA VAL A 99 2.54 -6.13 -16.19
C VAL A 99 2.06 -7.52 -15.81
N HIS A 100 2.13 -7.82 -14.52
CA HIS A 100 1.58 -9.06 -13.96
C HIS A 100 0.19 -8.81 -13.40
N TYR A 101 -0.70 -9.79 -13.53
CA TYR A 101 -2.01 -9.80 -12.89
C TYR A 101 -2.25 -11.15 -12.23
N GLU A 102 -2.84 -11.12 -11.05
CA GLU A 102 -3.36 -12.32 -10.41
C GLU A 102 -4.67 -12.00 -9.71
N TYR A 103 -5.65 -12.90 -9.87
CA TYR A 103 -6.90 -12.82 -9.13
C TYR A 103 -6.78 -13.57 -7.80
N ARG A 104 -7.15 -12.88 -6.72
CA ARG A 104 -7.22 -13.42 -5.36
C ARG A 104 -8.68 -13.67 -5.02
N ASP A 105 -9.09 -14.92 -5.08
CA ASP A 105 -10.45 -15.42 -4.90
C ASP A 105 -10.81 -15.74 -3.44
N THR A 106 -9.81 -16.08 -2.60
CA THR A 106 -10.04 -16.44 -1.20
C THR A 106 -9.55 -15.37 -0.21
N PRO A 107 -10.22 -15.19 0.96
CA PRO A 107 -9.78 -14.26 2.00
C PRO A 107 -8.33 -14.47 2.45
N ALA A 108 -7.86 -15.72 2.53
CA ALA A 108 -6.48 -16.05 2.88
C ALA A 108 -5.47 -15.52 1.85
N LYS A 109 -5.70 -15.76 0.56
CA LYS A 109 -4.86 -15.23 -0.53
C LYS A 109 -4.89 -13.70 -0.57
N ILE A 110 -6.05 -13.09 -0.31
CA ILE A 110 -6.22 -11.63 -0.23
C ILE A 110 -5.37 -11.07 0.91
N MET A 111 -5.50 -11.63 2.12
CA MET A 111 -4.76 -11.21 3.31
C MET A 111 -3.26 -11.38 3.13
N HIS A 112 -2.82 -12.53 2.59
CA HIS A 112 -1.40 -12.75 2.27
C HIS A 112 -0.87 -11.69 1.30
N THR A 113 -1.62 -11.38 0.24
CA THR A 113 -1.25 -10.36 -0.73
C THR A 113 -1.21 -8.97 -0.11
N LEU A 114 -2.18 -8.62 0.74
CA LEU A 114 -2.18 -7.34 1.48
C LEU A 114 -0.95 -7.23 2.38
N LYS A 115 -0.61 -8.28 3.14
CA LYS A 115 0.60 -8.31 3.97
C LYS A 115 1.86 -8.13 3.12
N TYR A 116 1.97 -8.87 2.03
CA TYR A 116 3.10 -8.76 1.10
C TYR A 116 3.20 -7.35 0.49
N VAL A 117 2.10 -6.82 -0.05
CA VAL A 117 2.07 -5.50 -0.67
C VAL A 117 2.35 -4.41 0.34
N CYS A 118 1.92 -4.55 1.60
CA CYS A 118 2.09 -3.57 2.68
C CYS A 118 3.40 -3.71 3.49
N ARG A 119 4.27 -4.68 3.19
CA ARG A 119 5.58 -4.81 3.87
C ARG A 119 6.58 -3.72 3.46
N ALA A 120 7.48 -3.30 4.33
CA ALA A 120 8.57 -2.41 3.93
C ALA A 120 9.57 -3.19 3.03
N THR A 121 10.04 -2.56 1.95
CA THR A 121 11.01 -3.18 1.02
C THR A 121 12.30 -2.37 0.88
N PHE A 122 12.41 -1.22 1.55
CA PHE A 122 13.65 -0.46 1.64
C PHE A 122 13.98 -0.38 3.12
N LEU A 123 14.82 -1.29 3.59
CA LEU A 123 15.02 -1.57 5.01
C LEU A 123 16.29 -0.93 5.56
N ASP A 124 17.30 -0.71 4.71
CA ASP A 124 18.57 -0.15 5.12
C ASP A 124 19.02 0.95 4.16
N LYS A 125 19.32 2.14 4.72
CA LYS A 125 19.83 3.30 3.99
C LYS A 125 21.16 3.03 3.29
N SER A 126 21.94 2.03 3.75
CA SER A 126 23.25 1.67 3.20
C SER A 126 23.15 1.18 1.75
N TRP A 127 22.00 0.62 1.35
CA TRP A 127 21.77 0.13 0.01
C TRP A 127 21.80 1.25 -1.04
N ASP A 128 21.31 2.44 -0.68
CA ASP A 128 21.30 3.61 -1.55
C ASP A 128 21.03 4.92 -0.75
N GLY A 129 22.09 5.52 -0.21
CA GLY A 129 21.96 6.71 0.64
C GLY A 129 21.39 7.94 -0.07
N THR A 130 21.56 8.05 -1.40
CA THR A 130 20.99 9.15 -2.19
C THR A 130 19.50 8.94 -2.41
N LEU A 131 19.07 7.72 -2.73
CA LEU A 131 17.65 7.39 -2.82
C LEU A 131 16.95 7.52 -1.47
N ALA A 132 17.59 7.09 -0.37
CA ALA A 132 17.04 7.22 0.99
C ALA A 132 16.70 8.68 1.33
N ARG A 133 17.64 9.61 1.09
CA ARG A 133 17.40 11.05 1.25
C ARG A 133 16.27 11.55 0.39
N ASN A 134 16.23 11.13 -0.88
CA ASN A 134 15.15 11.50 -1.79
C ASN A 134 13.80 10.94 -1.38
N MET A 135 13.73 9.81 -0.69
CA MET A 135 12.51 9.16 -0.24
C MET A 135 11.98 9.67 1.10
N TYR A 136 12.74 10.53 1.78
CA TYR A 136 12.26 11.16 3.01
C TYR A 136 10.95 11.91 2.75
N ASN A 137 9.97 11.71 3.64
CA ASN A 137 8.59 12.20 3.51
C ASN A 137 7.82 11.78 2.24
N PHE A 138 8.28 10.75 1.52
CA PHE A 138 7.54 10.23 0.38
C PHE A 138 6.30 9.46 0.83
N GLN A 139 5.13 9.86 0.32
CA GLN A 139 3.90 9.09 0.50
C GLN A 139 3.93 7.83 -0.37
N ASN A 140 4.44 6.73 0.18
CA ASN A 140 4.64 5.47 -0.55
C ASN A 140 3.30 4.80 -0.97
N CYS A 141 2.26 4.94 -0.16
CA CYS A 141 0.94 4.38 -0.43
C CYS A 141 -0.02 5.46 -0.92
N GLY A 142 -0.81 5.15 -1.96
CA GLY A 142 -1.88 6.00 -2.45
C GLY A 142 -3.13 5.20 -2.76
N TRP A 143 -4.28 5.85 -2.83
CA TRP A 143 -5.56 5.20 -3.14
C TRP A 143 -6.43 6.10 -4.03
N TRP A 144 -7.51 5.54 -4.56
CA TRP A 144 -8.56 6.29 -5.24
C TRP A 144 -9.92 5.64 -5.03
N GLY A 145 -10.98 6.35 -5.45
CA GLY A 145 -12.36 5.89 -5.34
C GLY A 145 -12.96 6.11 -3.96
N LYS A 146 -14.22 5.73 -3.80
CA LYS A 146 -14.92 5.76 -2.53
C LYS A 146 -14.75 4.43 -1.79
N TRP A 147 -14.51 4.50 -0.48
CA TRP A 147 -14.25 3.35 0.40
C TRP A 147 -15.34 3.17 1.46
N ASP A 148 -16.48 3.80 1.26
CA ASP A 148 -17.69 3.77 2.10
C ASP A 148 -18.64 2.62 1.75
N GLN A 149 -18.34 1.87 0.69
CA GLN A 149 -19.14 0.72 0.24
C GLN A 149 -18.95 -0.49 1.16
N ALA A 150 -19.94 -1.38 1.17
CA ALA A 150 -19.85 -2.67 1.86
C ALA A 150 -18.56 -3.43 1.47
N PRO A 151 -17.94 -4.15 2.41
CA PRO A 151 -16.81 -5.04 2.11
C PRO A 151 -17.19 -6.05 1.02
N LYS A 152 -16.27 -6.29 0.08
CA LYS A 152 -16.46 -7.32 -0.96
C LYS A 152 -16.13 -8.74 -0.48
N TRP A 153 -15.49 -8.83 0.67
CA TRP A 153 -15.05 -10.06 1.29
C TRP A 153 -14.92 -9.79 2.78
N ASP A 154 -15.25 -10.78 3.58
CA ASP A 154 -15.09 -10.71 5.02
C ASP A 154 -13.65 -11.08 5.39
N PRO A 155 -12.99 -10.32 6.28
CA PRO A 155 -11.77 -10.80 6.87
C PRO A 155 -12.07 -12.12 7.59
N PRO A 156 -11.13 -13.07 7.64
CA PRO A 156 -11.33 -14.28 8.43
C PRO A 156 -11.70 -13.90 9.87
N ASP A 157 -12.87 -14.34 10.32
CA ASP A 157 -13.59 -13.91 11.54
C ASP A 157 -12.82 -14.08 12.86
N SER A 158 -11.62 -14.67 12.82
CA SER A 158 -10.90 -15.11 14.02
C SER A 158 -9.91 -14.10 14.60
N ASP A 159 -9.62 -12.97 13.94
CA ASP A 159 -8.57 -12.07 14.41
C ASP A 159 -9.12 -10.85 15.18
N LYS A 160 -9.10 -10.97 16.52
CA LYS A 160 -9.49 -9.89 17.46
C LYS A 160 -8.75 -8.58 17.17
N HIS A 161 -7.52 -8.63 16.65
CA HIS A 161 -6.77 -7.41 16.31
C HIS A 161 -7.34 -6.72 15.08
N ILE A 162 -7.85 -7.47 14.08
CA ILE A 162 -8.48 -6.88 12.89
C ILE A 162 -9.78 -6.19 13.28
N ALA A 163 -10.59 -6.81 14.13
CA ALA A 163 -11.81 -6.19 14.66
C ALA A 163 -11.50 -4.88 15.43
N ALA A 164 -10.47 -4.91 16.29
CA ALA A 164 -10.01 -3.71 16.99
C ALA A 164 -9.55 -2.62 16.02
N LEU A 165 -8.74 -2.94 15.01
CA LEU A 165 -8.32 -1.99 13.96
C LEU A 165 -9.51 -1.36 13.23
N ALA A 166 -10.53 -2.15 12.89
CA ALA A 166 -11.73 -1.67 12.21
C ALA A 166 -12.50 -0.64 13.05
N THR A 167 -12.63 -0.87 14.36
CA THR A 167 -13.24 0.12 15.28
C THR A 167 -12.38 1.39 15.42
N LEU A 168 -11.06 1.24 15.58
CA LEU A 168 -10.12 2.36 15.69
C LEU A 168 -10.13 3.24 14.43
N ALA A 169 -10.20 2.63 13.25
CA ALA A 169 -10.30 3.32 11.96
C ALA A 169 -11.59 4.15 11.82
N LYS A 170 -12.68 3.74 12.48
CA LYS A 170 -13.94 4.50 12.58
C LYS A 170 -13.89 5.61 13.64
N GLY A 171 -12.77 5.76 14.34
CA GLY A 171 -12.63 6.68 15.47
C GLY A 171 -13.41 6.22 16.69
N ILE A 172 -13.56 4.90 16.87
CA ILE A 172 -14.27 4.29 18.00
C ILE A 172 -13.26 3.46 18.82
N CYS A 173 -13.32 3.60 20.14
CA CYS A 173 -12.51 2.81 21.05
C CYS A 173 -12.89 1.32 20.97
N SER A 174 -11.92 0.44 20.72
CA SER A 174 -12.15 -1.01 20.63
C SER A 174 -12.51 -1.67 21.96
N ILE A 175 -12.38 -0.95 23.09
CA ILE A 175 -12.57 -1.48 24.45
C ILE A 175 -13.90 -1.03 25.05
N CYS A 176 -14.21 0.27 24.94
CA CYS A 176 -15.41 0.86 25.55
C CYS A 176 -16.39 1.45 24.54
N SER A 177 -16.12 1.31 23.23
CA SER A 177 -17.00 1.75 22.14
C SER A 177 -17.32 3.26 22.11
N THR A 178 -16.61 4.08 22.88
CA THR A 178 -16.75 5.54 22.85
C THR A 178 -15.96 6.17 21.69
N LYS A 179 -16.36 7.37 21.28
CA LYS A 179 -15.67 8.13 20.22
C LYS A 179 -14.27 8.57 20.70
N LEU A 180 -13.26 8.29 19.88
CA LEU A 180 -11.88 8.69 20.13
C LEU A 180 -11.60 10.11 19.66
N THR A 181 -10.76 10.81 20.42
CA THR A 181 -10.13 12.07 20.01
C THR A 181 -8.63 11.83 19.90
N TRP A 182 -8.10 11.96 18.68
CA TRP A 182 -6.67 11.80 18.43
C TRP A 182 -5.92 13.09 18.75
N SER A 183 -4.81 12.99 19.49
CA SER A 183 -3.90 14.13 19.67
C SER A 183 -3.26 14.51 18.33
N ARG A 184 -3.07 15.82 18.10
CA ARG A 184 -2.43 16.31 16.87
C ARG A 184 -0.98 15.86 16.71
N ARG A 185 -0.28 15.59 17.82
CA ARG A 185 1.11 15.16 17.82
C ARG A 185 1.20 13.65 18.04
N PRO A 186 1.88 12.90 17.16
CA PRO A 186 2.17 11.50 17.42
C PRO A 186 3.17 11.37 18.58
N THR A 187 3.00 10.33 19.38
CA THR A 187 3.96 9.92 20.42
C THR A 187 4.94 8.91 19.83
N THR A 188 6.21 8.95 20.25
CA THR A 188 7.21 7.99 19.81
C THR A 188 7.02 6.63 20.50
N THR A 189 7.34 5.53 19.81
CA THR A 189 7.27 4.17 20.37
C THR A 189 8.05 3.99 21.68
N PRO A 190 9.28 4.52 21.83
CA PRO A 190 9.96 4.44 23.13
C PRO A 190 9.16 5.12 24.25
N HIS A 191 8.61 6.31 24.00
CA HIS A 191 7.90 7.07 25.03
C HIS A 191 6.60 6.40 25.49
N MET A 192 5.84 5.77 24.58
CA MET A 192 4.65 5.02 24.97
C MET A 192 5.00 3.75 25.76
N LEU A 193 6.05 3.03 25.35
CA LEU A 193 6.46 1.79 26.03
C LEU A 193 6.98 2.07 27.45
N THR A 194 7.69 3.17 27.67
CA THR A 194 8.10 3.60 29.02
C THR A 194 6.92 3.87 29.95
N GLN A 195 5.76 4.24 29.40
CA GLN A 195 4.53 4.47 30.16
C GLN A 195 3.72 3.18 30.40
N GLY A 196 4.25 2.01 30.05
CA GLY A 196 3.57 0.73 30.23
C GLY A 196 2.44 0.49 29.23
N ALA A 197 2.53 1.07 28.02
CA ALA A 197 1.52 0.86 27.00
C ALA A 197 1.45 -0.60 26.55
N VAL A 198 0.23 -1.12 26.38
CA VAL A 198 -0.05 -2.48 25.90
C VAL A 198 -0.57 -2.41 24.49
N GLU A 199 -0.03 -3.22 23.58
CA GLU A 199 -0.52 -3.28 22.19
C GLU A 199 -1.93 -3.88 22.16
N ILE A 200 -2.86 -3.15 21.54
CA ILE A 200 -4.27 -3.56 21.37
C ILE A 200 -4.54 -4.05 19.95
N ALA A 201 -3.81 -3.51 18.98
CA ALA A 201 -3.92 -3.85 17.56
C ALA A 201 -2.60 -3.44 16.88
N SER A 202 -2.26 -4.00 15.72
CA SER A 202 -0.95 -3.79 15.09
C SER A 202 -0.55 -2.31 14.96
N GLY A 203 0.37 -1.85 15.81
CA GLY A 203 0.85 -0.47 15.87
C GLY A 203 -0.02 0.51 16.68
N TYR A 204 -1.08 0.03 17.32
CA TYR A 204 -1.95 0.78 18.22
C TYR A 204 -1.77 0.28 19.66
N TYR A 205 -1.47 1.22 20.54
CA TYR A 205 -1.15 0.94 21.93
C TYR A 205 -2.14 1.65 22.84
N ARG A 206 -2.51 0.96 23.92
CA ARG A 206 -3.32 1.51 25.00
C ARG A 206 -2.41 1.83 26.18
N LEU A 207 -2.44 3.09 26.62
CA LEU A 207 -1.80 3.49 27.87
C LEU A 207 -2.60 2.96 29.07
N PRO A 208 -1.94 2.61 30.18
CA PRO A 208 -2.64 2.25 31.41
C PRO A 208 -3.54 3.40 31.88
N ASN A 209 -4.65 3.08 32.53
CA ASN A 209 -5.50 4.10 33.11
C ASN A 209 -4.69 4.90 34.14
N ILE A 210 -4.53 6.21 33.90
CA ILE A 210 -3.92 7.11 34.88
C ILE A 210 -4.85 7.12 36.09
N ARG A 211 -4.40 6.56 37.22
CA ARG A 211 -5.16 6.70 38.47
C ARG A 211 -5.25 8.20 38.77
N PRO A 212 -6.45 8.76 39.01
CA PRO A 212 -6.53 10.13 39.48
C PRO A 212 -5.70 10.26 40.76
N PRO A 213 -5.05 11.41 40.99
CA PRO A 213 -4.32 11.63 42.23
C PRO A 213 -5.26 11.37 43.42
N PRO A 214 -4.76 10.78 44.52
CA PRO A 214 -5.58 10.59 45.71
C PRO A 214 -6.19 11.92 46.13
N LYS A 215 -7.48 11.92 46.46
CA LYS A 215 -8.15 13.10 46.98
C LYS A 215 -7.43 13.50 48.28
N ILE A 216 -6.87 14.71 48.29
CA ILE A 216 -6.30 15.36 49.49
C ILE A 216 -7.44 15.70 50.45
#